data_AF-A0A426TSB5-F1
#
_entry.id   AF-A0A426TSB5-F1
#
_cell.length_a   1.000
_cell.length_b   1.000
_cell.length_c   1.000
_cell.angle_alpha   90.00
_cell.angle_beta   90.00
_cell.angle_gamma   90.00
#
_symmetry.space_group_name_H-M   'P 1'
#
loop_
_entity.id
_entity.type
_entity.pdbx_description
1 polymer ?
#
loop_
_entity_poly.entity_id
_entity_poly.type
_entity_poly.pdbx_seq_one_letter_code
_entity_poly.pdbx_strand_id
1 'polypeptide(L)'
;MSQPDFPSQLNLRPRPSRSLQIEIPVDVYASLERVATGRDMDAAALAKLYIGQGLRQELAQHFAQHVLDLTAQVLVRHGQSPEQVAAILHEIRSGSTV
;
A
#
# COMPACT_ATOMS: atom_id res chain seq x y z
N MET A 1 -37.87 -27.76 10.89
CA MET A 1 -36.71 -26.99 11.39
C MET A 1 -36.75 -25.63 10.72
N SER A 2 -36.95 -24.56 11.48
CA SER A 2 -37.02 -23.19 10.93
C SER A 2 -35.61 -22.72 10.58
N GLN A 3 -35.44 -22.25 9.35
CA GLN A 3 -34.19 -21.70 8.85
C GLN A 3 -33.89 -20.38 9.58
N PRO A 4 -32.65 -20.13 10.04
CA PRO A 4 -32.33 -18.88 10.71
C PRO A 4 -32.44 -17.69 9.74
N ASP A 5 -33.24 -16.69 10.13
CA ASP A 5 -33.35 -15.40 9.43
C ASP A 5 -32.04 -14.63 9.61
N PHE A 6 -31.20 -14.62 8.57
CA PHE A 6 -30.07 -13.70 8.51
C PHE A 6 -30.58 -12.36 7.95
N PRO A 7 -30.30 -11.22 8.61
CA PRO A 7 -30.64 -9.92 8.05
C PRO A 7 -29.90 -9.71 6.73
N SER A 8 -30.67 -9.55 5.65
CA SER A 8 -30.20 -9.38 4.27
C SER A 8 -29.68 -7.97 3.97
N GLN A 9 -29.68 -7.07 4.95
CA GLN A 9 -29.23 -5.69 4.81
C GLN A 9 -27.73 -5.56 5.08
N LEU A 10 -26.98 -5.23 4.03
CA LEU A 10 -25.57 -4.92 4.09
C LEU A 10 -25.36 -3.52 4.72
N ASN A 11 -25.07 -3.48 6.02
CA ASN A 11 -24.76 -2.24 6.73
C ASN A 11 -23.26 -1.90 6.59
N LEU A 12 -22.90 -1.23 5.49
CA LEU A 12 -21.55 -0.74 5.28
C LEU A 12 -21.27 0.50 6.15
N ARG A 13 -20.22 0.45 6.98
CA ARG A 13 -19.72 1.66 7.67
C ARG A 13 -18.87 2.48 6.69
N PRO A 14 -19.28 3.70 6.31
CA PRO A 14 -18.48 4.52 5.41
C PRO A 14 -17.20 4.98 6.11
N ARG A 15 -16.08 4.91 5.41
CA ARG A 15 -14.80 5.46 5.87
C ARG A 15 -14.79 6.97 5.63
N PRO A 16 -14.24 7.79 6.56
CA PRO A 16 -14.00 9.21 6.28
C PRO A 16 -13.17 9.38 5.00
N SER A 17 -13.66 10.22 4.09
CA SER A 17 -13.05 10.46 2.78
C SER A 17 -12.95 11.95 2.48
N ARG A 18 -11.93 12.33 1.72
CA ARG A 18 -11.77 13.68 1.17
C ARG A 18 -11.70 13.61 -0.34
N SER A 19 -12.34 14.55 -1.01
CA SER A 19 -12.28 14.66 -2.47
C SER A 19 -10.92 15.23 -2.92
N LEU A 20 -10.35 14.60 -3.93
CA LEU A 20 -9.17 15.07 -4.65
C LEU A 20 -9.60 15.32 -6.11
N GLN A 21 -9.48 16.55 -6.58
CA GLN A 21 -9.74 16.93 -7.97
C GLN A 21 -8.41 17.04 -8.71
N ILE A 22 -8.31 16.36 -9.84
CA ILE A 22 -7.12 16.35 -10.70
C ILE A 22 -7.56 16.47 -12.15
N GLU A 23 -6.86 17.29 -12.92
CA GLU A 23 -6.96 17.28 -14.37
C GLU A 23 -5.99 16.24 -14.91
N ILE A 24 -6.46 15.39 -15.83
CA ILE A 24 -5.63 14.38 -16.48
C ILE A 24 -5.78 14.49 -18.00
N PRO A 25 -4.72 14.19 -18.76
CA PRO A 25 -4.79 14.17 -20.22
C PRO A 25 -5.90 13.26 -20.74
N VAL A 26 -6.55 13.68 -21.82
CA VAL A 26 -7.72 12.98 -22.40
C VAL A 26 -7.37 11.55 -22.83
N ASP A 27 -6.18 11.35 -23.39
CA ASP A 27 -5.64 10.06 -23.80
C ASP A 27 -5.39 9.12 -22.61
N VAL A 28 -4.95 9.67 -21.48
CA VAL A 28 -4.79 8.92 -20.22
C VAL A 28 -6.15 8.50 -19.68
N TYR A 29 -7.14 9.39 -19.69
CA TYR A 29 -8.51 9.05 -19.28
C TYR A 29 -9.11 7.95 -20.16
N ALA A 30 -8.96 8.06 -21.49
CA ALA A 30 -9.43 7.03 -22.42
C ALA A 30 -8.76 5.66 -22.19
N SER A 31 -7.48 5.68 -21.80
CA SER A 31 -6.76 4.45 -21.42
C SER A 31 -7.26 3.87 -20.10
N LEU A 32 -7.56 4.73 -19.12
CA LEU A 32 -8.16 4.34 -17.84
C LEU A 32 -9.53 3.70 -18.05
N GLU A 33 -10.39 4.29 -18.86
CA GLU A 33 -11.72 3.74 -19.19
C GLU A 33 -11.61 2.37 -19.84
N ARG A 34 -10.73 2.21 -20.84
CA ARG A 34 -10.51 0.92 -21.53
C ARG A 34 -10.16 -0.20 -20.55
N VAL A 35 -9.25 0.08 -19.62
CA VAL A 35 -8.83 -0.90 -18.60
C VAL A 35 -9.93 -1.16 -17.58
N ALA A 36 -10.70 -0.12 -17.21
CA ALA A 36 -11.80 -0.24 -16.26
C ALA A 36 -12.92 -1.12 -16.83
N THR A 37 -13.31 -0.91 -18.10
CA THR A 37 -14.27 -1.76 -18.80
C THR A 37 -13.80 -3.22 -18.85
N GLY A 38 -12.54 -3.48 -19.14
CA GLY A 38 -11.99 -4.84 -19.14
C GLY A 38 -11.95 -5.53 -17.77
N ARG A 39 -12.23 -4.80 -16.69
CA ARG A 39 -12.27 -5.29 -15.30
C ARG A 39 -13.66 -5.16 -14.65
N ASP A 40 -14.69 -4.90 -15.46
CA ASP A 40 -16.07 -4.70 -14.98
C ASP A 40 -16.20 -3.64 -13.87
N MET A 41 -15.47 -2.52 -14.01
CA MET A 41 -15.51 -1.41 -13.06
C MET A 41 -15.55 -0.06 -13.76
N ASP A 42 -15.99 0.98 -13.05
CA ASP A 42 -15.91 2.35 -13.54
C ASP A 42 -14.49 2.92 -13.43
N ALA A 43 -14.21 3.98 -14.21
CA ALA A 43 -12.90 4.61 -14.24
C ALA A 43 -12.47 5.18 -12.87
N ALA A 44 -13.41 5.67 -12.06
CA ALA A 44 -13.13 6.21 -10.73
C ALA A 44 -12.79 5.10 -9.71
N ALA A 45 -13.42 3.94 -9.81
CA ALA A 45 -13.13 2.75 -9.03
C ALA A 45 -11.74 2.21 -9.37
N LEU A 46 -11.39 2.14 -10.66
CA LEU A 46 -10.05 1.77 -11.08
C LEU A 46 -9.00 2.77 -10.60
N ALA A 47 -9.27 4.08 -10.70
CA ALA A 47 -8.37 5.11 -10.19
C ALA A 47 -8.15 4.97 -8.67
N LYS A 48 -9.22 4.78 -7.89
CA LYS A 48 -9.11 4.53 -6.44
C LYS A 48 -8.29 3.27 -6.13
N LEU A 49 -8.46 2.21 -6.91
CA LEU A 49 -7.70 0.97 -6.77
C LEU A 49 -6.20 1.22 -7.01
N TYR A 50 -5.85 1.85 -8.13
CA TYR A 50 -4.44 2.12 -8.47
C TYR A 50 -3.76 3.06 -7.50
N ILE A 51 -4.44 4.14 -7.09
CA ILE A 51 -3.95 5.04 -6.05
C ILE A 51 -3.70 4.26 -4.75
N GLY A 52 -4.67 3.45 -4.31
CA GLY A 52 -4.54 2.66 -3.10
C GLY A 52 -3.43 1.61 -3.19
N GLN A 53 -3.24 0.98 -4.35
CA GLN A 53 -2.19 -0.01 -4.57
C GLN A 53 -0.80 0.64 -4.52
N GLY A 54 -0.57 1.68 -5.33
CA GLY A 54 0.72 2.37 -5.41
C GLY A 54 1.12 2.95 -4.05
N LEU A 55 0.21 3.69 -3.40
CA LEU A 55 0.50 4.29 -2.09
C LEU A 55 0.80 3.24 -1.02
N ARG A 56 0.08 2.11 -0.96
CA ARG A 56 0.39 1.06 0.02
C ARG A 56 1.78 0.47 -0.21
N GLN A 57 2.18 0.29 -1.47
CA GLN A 57 3.50 -0.24 -1.81
C GLN A 57 4.60 0.76 -1.42
N GLU A 58 4.45 2.03 -1.78
CA GLU A 58 5.42 3.07 -1.43
C GLU A 58 5.52 3.28 0.08
N LEU A 59 4.38 3.34 0.79
CA LEU A 59 4.38 3.46 2.25
C LEU A 59 5.06 2.28 2.94
N ALA A 60 4.86 1.05 2.43
CA ALA A 60 5.52 -0.13 2.96
C ALA A 60 7.04 -0.06 2.76
N GLN A 61 7.50 0.39 1.59
CA GLN A 61 8.93 0.59 1.31
C GLN A 61 9.54 1.67 2.22
N HIS A 62 8.87 2.81 2.37
CA HIS A 62 9.33 3.88 3.26
C HIS A 62 9.40 3.41 4.71
N PHE A 63 8.40 2.66 5.17
CA PHE A 63 8.40 2.11 6.52
C PHE A 63 9.55 1.12 6.72
N ALA A 64 9.78 0.20 5.78
CA ALA A 64 10.88 -0.74 5.84
C ALA A 64 12.25 -0.04 5.90
N GLN A 65 12.46 0.98 5.06
CA GLN A 65 13.69 1.77 5.09
C GLN A 65 13.86 2.50 6.42
N HIS A 66 12.79 3.14 6.93
CA HIS A 66 12.83 3.84 8.21
C HIS A 66 13.20 2.91 9.37
N VAL A 67 12.67 1.68 9.37
CA VAL A 67 13.04 0.66 10.35
C VAL A 67 14.53 0.33 10.27
N LEU A 68 15.08 0.12 9.06
CA LEU A 68 16.51 -0.16 8.87
C LEU A 68 17.40 0.99 9.36
N ASP A 69 17.02 2.24 9.08
CA ASP A 69 17.75 3.41 9.53
C ASP A 69 17.75 3.53 11.06
N LEU A 70 16.59 3.27 11.69
CA LEU A 70 16.48 3.25 13.15
C LEU A 70 17.33 2.11 13.76
N THR A 71 17.30 0.92 13.14
CA THR A 71 18.13 -0.21 13.56
C THR A 71 19.62 0.14 13.48
N ALA A 72 20.06 0.79 12.40
CA ALA A 72 21.45 1.25 12.26
C ALA A 72 21.85 2.18 13.42
N GLN A 73 21.01 3.18 13.72
CA GLN A 73 21.25 4.13 14.81
C GLN A 73 21.34 3.45 16.18
N VAL A 74 20.46 2.47 16.43
CA VAL A 74 20.46 1.69 17.67
C VAL A 74 21.73 0.85 17.77
N LEU A 75 22.15 0.14 16.72
CA LEU A 75 23.37 -0.68 16.75
C LEU A 75 24.64 0.16 16.98
N VAL A 76 24.76 1.33 16.35
CA VAL A 76 25.86 2.27 16.61
C VAL A 76 25.85 2.74 18.05
N ARG A 77 24.68 3.08 18.61
CA ARG A 77 24.54 3.47 20.03
C ARG A 77 24.98 2.36 20.99
N HIS A 78 24.84 1.10 20.58
CA HIS A 78 25.28 -0.07 21.34
C HIS A 78 26.73 -0.51 21.03
N GLY A 79 27.51 0.31 20.32
CA GLY A 79 28.96 0.12 20.16
C GLY A 79 29.36 -0.81 19.01
N GLN A 80 28.45 -1.11 18.07
CA GLN A 80 28.80 -1.87 16.86
C GLN A 80 29.65 -1.02 15.91
N SER A 81 30.64 -1.64 15.26
CA SER A 81 31.43 -0.98 14.23
C SER A 81 30.60 -0.74 12.96
N PRO A 82 30.94 0.25 12.11
CA PRO A 82 30.23 0.50 10.85
C PRO A 82 30.13 -0.74 9.95
N GLU A 83 31.17 -1.57 9.92
CA GLU A 83 31.24 -2.81 9.14
C GLU A 83 30.26 -3.86 9.69
N GLN A 84 30.18 -4.00 11.02
CA GLN A 84 29.23 -4.90 11.67
C GLN A 84 27.78 -4.47 11.42
N VAL A 85 27.50 -3.16 11.51
CA VAL A 85 26.19 -2.60 11.19
C VAL A 85 25.80 -2.89 9.74
N ALA A 86 26.71 -2.67 8.79
CA ALA A 86 26.46 -2.93 7.37
C ALA A 86 26.16 -4.41 7.10
N ALA A 87 26.91 -5.32 7.73
CA ALA A 87 26.70 -6.77 7.62
C ALA A 87 25.32 -7.20 8.16
N ILE A 88 24.97 -6.75 9.37
CA ILE A 88 23.67 -7.07 10.00
C ILE A 88 22.51 -6.54 9.15
N LEU A 89 22.58 -5.29 8.69
CA LEU A 89 21.51 -4.73 7.84
C LEU A 89 21.40 -5.43 6.49
N HIS A 90 22.51 -5.92 5.93
CA HIS A 90 22.48 -6.74 4.72
C HIS A 90 21.75 -8.06 4.96
N GLU A 91 22.07 -8.75 6.05
CA GLU A 91 21.41 -10.00 6.44
C GLU A 91 19.89 -9.84 6.63
N ILE A 92 19.47 -8.77 7.33
CA ILE A 92 18.05 -8.45 7.54
C ILE A 92 17.33 -8.23 6.20
N ARG A 93 17.95 -7.54 5.24
CA ARG A 93 17.36 -7.31 3.91
C ARG A 93 17.19 -8.62 3.13
N SER A 94 18.22 -9.47 3.14
CA SER A 94 18.17 -10.78 2.46
C SER A 94 17.19 -11.75 3.10
N GLY A 95 16.98 -11.69 4.42
CA GLY A 95 16.00 -12.53 5.13
C GLY A 95 14.54 -12.09 4.95
N SER A 96 14.31 -10.84 4.52
CA SER A 96 12.95 -10.28 4.36
C SER A 96 12.36 -10.48 2.96
N THR A 97 13.06 -11.14 2.03
CA THR A 97 12.64 -11.32 0.62
C THR A 97 11.83 -12.61 0.37
N VAL A 98 11.21 -13.18 1.41
CA VAL A 98 10.42 -14.44 1.35
C VAL A 98 8.93 -14.16 1.44
#